data_AF-A0A3N1PPC2-F1
#
_entry.id   AF-A0A3N1PPC2-F1
#
_cell.length_a   1.000
_cell.length_b   1.000
_cell.length_c   1.000
_cell.angle_alpha   90.00
_cell.angle_beta   90.00
_cell.angle_gamma   90.00
#
_symmetry.space_group_name_H-M   'P 1'
#
loop_
_entity.id
_entity.type
_entity.pdbx_description
1 polymer ?
#
loop_
_entity_poly.entity_id
_entity_poly.type
_entity_poly.pdbx_seq_one_letter_code
_entity_poly.pdbx_strand_id
1 'polypeptide(L)'
;MSHERQSILNGVFYALLHLDSLEPVKANRFAYNIFPNFKDRYDEELQHKTLAAIRWALAQDDIDSCCSLEDVPFDGAFKREYLHIVLGHLLDVRVSA
;
A
#
# COMPACT_ATOMS: atom_id res chain seq x y z
N MET A 1 -4.07 -8.66 -15.26
CA MET A 1 -3.28 -8.43 -14.03
C MET A 1 -2.70 -9.76 -13.57
N SER A 2 -1.45 -9.82 -13.08
CA SER A 2 -0.91 -11.08 -12.53
C SER A 2 -1.48 -11.34 -11.13
N HIS A 3 -1.72 -12.60 -10.79
CA HIS A 3 -2.23 -13.02 -9.48
C HIS A 3 -1.33 -12.51 -8.32
N GLU A 4 -0.01 -12.50 -8.54
CA GLU A 4 0.97 -11.98 -7.59
C GLU A 4 0.77 -10.48 -7.28
N ARG A 5 0.59 -9.64 -8.31
CA ARG A 5 0.40 -8.19 -8.12
C ARG A 5 -0.88 -7.90 -7.34
N GLN A 6 -1.94 -8.62 -7.66
CA GLN A 6 -3.22 -8.49 -6.98
C GLN A 6 -3.09 -8.88 -5.50
N SER A 7 -2.40 -9.98 -5.19
CA SER A 7 -2.13 -10.40 -3.81
C SER A 7 -1.36 -9.34 -3.01
N ILE A 8 -0.34 -8.73 -3.61
CA ILE A 8 0.42 -7.62 -3.00
C ILE A 8 -0.49 -6.44 -2.71
N LEU A 9 -1.29 -6.01 -3.69
CA LEU A 9 -2.18 -4.86 -3.52
C LEU A 9 -3.27 -5.14 -2.49
N ASN A 10 -3.82 -6.35 -2.45
CA ASN A 10 -4.75 -6.76 -1.39
C ASN A 10 -4.11 -6.61 -0.01
N GLY A 11 -2.86 -7.05 0.17
CA GLY A 11 -2.13 -6.85 1.43
C GLY A 11 -1.97 -5.37 1.82
N VAL A 12 -1.72 -4.50 0.84
CA VAL A 12 -1.60 -3.05 1.06
C VAL A 12 -2.96 -2.42 1.40
N PHE A 13 -4.02 -2.79 0.68
CA PHE A 13 -5.37 -2.26 0.87
C PHE A 13 -6.07 -2.80 2.12
N TYR A 14 -5.64 -3.95 2.64
CA TYR A 14 -6.23 -4.54 3.85
C TYR A 14 -6.23 -3.58 5.04
N ALA A 15 -5.21 -2.72 5.17
CA ALA A 15 -5.16 -1.72 6.24
C ALA A 15 -6.35 -0.73 6.19
N LEU A 16 -6.92 -0.45 5.02
CA LEU A 16 -8.07 0.45 4.89
C LEU A 16 -9.30 -0.06 5.65
N LEU A 17 -9.45 -1.38 5.84
CA LEU A 17 -10.54 -1.97 6.62
C LEU A 17 -10.46 -1.62 8.13
N HIS A 18 -9.34 -1.03 8.56
CA HIS A 18 -9.03 -0.71 9.95
C HIS A 18 -8.72 0.77 10.17
N LEU A 19 -9.02 1.62 9.19
CA LEU A 19 -8.78 3.05 9.25
C LEU A 19 -10.10 3.81 9.25
N ASP A 20 -10.12 4.91 10.00
CA ASP A 20 -11.20 5.90 9.94
C ASP A 20 -10.76 7.19 9.21
N SER A 21 -9.45 7.36 9.00
CA SER A 21 -8.85 8.50 8.30
C SER A 21 -7.41 8.20 7.86
N LEU A 22 -6.79 9.12 7.10
CA LEU A 22 -5.38 9.01 6.67
C LEU A 22 -4.37 9.53 7.70
N GLU A 23 -4.80 10.26 8.73
CA GLU A 23 -3.89 10.85 9.73
C GLU A 23 -3.03 9.80 10.45
N PRO A 24 -3.57 8.64 10.89
CA PRO A 24 -2.76 7.56 11.46
C PRO A 24 -1.72 7.00 10.48
N VAL A 25 -2.04 6.97 9.17
CA VAL A 25 -1.12 6.47 8.13
C VAL A 25 0.03 7.45 7.94
N LYS A 26 -0.27 8.75 7.79
CA LYS A 26 0.72 9.84 7.66
C LYS A 26 1.67 9.89 8.87
N ALA A 27 1.12 9.67 10.06
CA ALA A 27 1.88 9.64 11.30
C ALA A 27 2.65 8.32 11.51
N ASN A 28 2.55 7.36 10.58
CA ASN A 28 3.14 6.04 10.70
C ASN A 28 2.68 5.27 11.97
N ARG A 29 1.41 5.43 12.36
CA ARG A 29 0.81 4.94 13.61
C ARG A 29 -0.58 4.31 13.38
N PHE A 30 -0.63 3.15 12.74
CA PHE A 30 -1.88 2.42 12.51
C PHE A 30 -1.71 0.91 12.67
N ALA A 31 -2.83 0.20 12.84
CA ALA A 31 -2.83 -1.26 12.93
C ALA A 31 -2.29 -1.87 11.63
N TYR A 32 -1.49 -2.94 11.74
CA TYR A 32 -0.84 -3.59 10.57
C TYR A 32 0.14 -2.70 9.81
N ASN A 33 0.67 -1.65 10.44
CA ASN A 33 1.74 -0.86 9.86
C ASN A 33 2.98 -1.73 9.59
N ILE A 34 3.23 -2.01 8.31
CA ILE A 34 4.38 -2.81 7.87
C ILE A 34 5.61 -1.94 7.61
N PHE A 35 5.49 -0.60 7.58
CA PHE A 35 6.56 0.27 7.10
C PHE A 35 7.84 0.15 7.91
N PRO A 36 7.81 0.16 9.27
CA PRO A 36 9.05 0.11 10.07
C PRO A 36 9.88 -1.14 9.85
N ASN A 37 9.26 -2.27 9.50
CA ASN A 37 9.92 -3.56 9.33
C ASN A 37 10.02 -3.97 7.85
N PHE A 38 9.73 -3.06 6.91
CA PHE A 38 9.63 -3.41 5.49
C PHE A 38 10.92 -4.00 4.93
N LYS A 39 12.08 -3.45 5.33
CA LYS A 39 13.41 -3.96 4.94
C LYS A 39 13.72 -5.33 5.54
N ASP A 40 13.34 -5.55 6.79
CA ASP A 40 13.74 -6.74 7.55
C ASP A 40 12.79 -7.93 7.29
N ARG A 41 11.53 -7.65 6.96
CA ARG A 41 10.48 -8.66 6.78
C ARG A 41 10.39 -9.19 5.35
N TYR A 42 10.86 -8.44 4.37
CA TYR A 42 10.75 -8.79 2.96
C TYR A 42 12.11 -8.78 2.29
N ASP A 43 12.38 -9.77 1.43
CA ASP A 43 13.57 -9.76 0.58
C ASP A 43 13.53 -8.64 -0.45
N GLU A 44 14.67 -8.36 -1.09
CA GLU A 44 14.78 -7.27 -2.07
C GLU A 44 13.82 -7.41 -3.25
N GLU A 45 13.55 -8.64 -3.67
CA GLU A 45 12.65 -8.92 -4.79
C GLU A 45 11.21 -8.52 -4.43
N LEU A 46 10.72 -8.95 -3.27
CA LEU A 46 9.38 -8.64 -2.79
C LEU A 46 9.23 -7.16 -2.42
N GLN A 47 10.28 -6.52 -1.88
CA GLN A 47 10.31 -5.07 -1.70
C GLN A 47 10.13 -4.35 -3.04
N HIS A 48 10.89 -4.75 -4.07
CA HIS A 48 10.79 -4.17 -5.41
C HIS A 48 9.39 -4.37 -6.01
N LYS A 49 8.86 -5.59 -5.94
CA LYS A 49 7.52 -5.92 -6.45
C LYS A 49 6.43 -5.13 -5.76
N THR A 50 6.54 -4.93 -4.43
CA THR A 50 5.57 -4.14 -3.66
C THR A 50 5.54 -2.68 -4.13
N LEU A 51 6.72 -2.05 -4.24
CA LEU A 51 6.83 -0.68 -4.74
C LEU A 51 6.32 -0.55 -6.18
N ALA A 52 6.64 -1.53 -7.04
CA ALA A 52 6.19 -1.56 -8.42
C ALA A 52 4.67 -1.73 -8.54
N ALA A 53 4.06 -2.57 -7.69
CA ALA A 53 2.62 -2.78 -7.66
C ALA A 53 1.87 -1.51 -7.25
N ILE A 54 2.34 -0.81 -6.21
CA ILE A 54 1.75 0.46 -5.76
C ILE A 54 1.86 1.52 -6.86
N ARG A 55 3.03 1.67 -7.49
CA ARG A 55 3.24 2.60 -8.60
C ARG A 55 2.32 2.30 -9.79
N TRP A 56 2.13 1.01 -10.11
CA TRP A 56 1.23 0.59 -11.17
C TRP A 56 -0.23 0.96 -10.86
N ALA A 57 -0.70 0.72 -9.63
CA ALA A 57 -2.06 1.08 -9.20
C ALA A 57 -2.29 2.59 -9.25
N LEU A 58 -1.32 3.40 -8.80
CA LEU A 58 -1.37 4.86 -8.89
C LEU A 58 -1.42 5.39 -10.34
N ALA A 59 -0.93 4.62 -11.30
CA ALA A 59 -0.99 4.94 -12.73
C ALA A 59 -2.29 4.50 -13.43
N GLN A 60 -3.19 3.80 -12.74
CA GLN A 60 -4.50 3.44 -13.29
C GLN A 60 -5.51 4.59 -13.13
N ASP A 61 -6.46 4.65 -14.05
CA ASP A 61 -7.61 5.57 -13.94
C ASP A 61 -8.57 5.09 -12.84
N ASP A 62 -8.85 3.79 -12.82
CA ASP A 62 -9.71 3.12 -11.84
C ASP A 62 -8.87 2.31 -10.83
N ILE A 63 -8.67 2.89 -9.65
CA ILE A 63 -7.94 2.26 -8.56
C ILE A 63 -8.72 1.12 -7.90
N ASP A 64 -10.05 1.12 -7.95
CA ASP A 64 -10.88 0.09 -7.33
C ASP A 64 -10.70 -1.24 -8.08
N SER A 65 -10.48 -1.18 -9.39
CA SER A 65 -10.13 -2.35 -10.22
C SER A 65 -8.77 -2.99 -9.88
N CYS A 66 -7.93 -2.31 -9.11
CA CYS A 66 -6.57 -2.77 -8.79
C CYS A 66 -6.52 -3.79 -7.65
N CYS A 67 -7.58 -3.94 -6.85
CA CYS A 67 -7.68 -4.91 -5.77
C CYS A 67 -8.92 -5.78 -5.94
N SER A 68 -8.91 -6.96 -5.32
CA SER A 68 -10.08 -7.86 -5.30
C SER A 68 -10.65 -8.08 -3.92
N LEU A 69 -10.21 -7.28 -2.94
CA LEU A 69 -10.85 -7.31 -1.63
C LEU A 69 -12.27 -6.76 -1.77
N GLU A 70 -13.24 -7.53 -1.29
CA GLU A 70 -14.62 -7.07 -1.22
C GLU A 70 -14.73 -5.94 -0.18
N ASP A 71 -15.62 -4.97 -0.46
CA ASP A 71 -16.01 -3.90 0.45
C ASP A 71 -14.85 -3.06 1.03
N VAL A 72 -13.76 -2.86 0.28
CA VAL A 72 -12.70 -1.93 0.71
C VAL A 72 -13.30 -0.52 0.81
N PRO A 73 -13.31 0.09 2.00
CA PRO A 73 -13.98 1.35 2.25
C PRO A 73 -13.30 2.50 1.51
N PHE A 74 -13.98 3.64 1.54
CA PHE A 74 -13.56 4.90 0.93
C PHE A 74 -13.62 4.90 -0.60
N ASP A 75 -13.62 6.10 -1.18
CA ASP A 75 -13.62 6.30 -2.62
C ASP A 75 -12.22 6.16 -3.23
N GLY A 76 -12.16 6.18 -4.56
CA GLY A 76 -10.90 6.08 -5.30
C GLY A 76 -9.92 7.22 -5.02
N ALA A 77 -10.39 8.42 -4.66
CA ALA A 77 -9.52 9.55 -4.34
C ALA A 77 -8.79 9.31 -3.01
N PHE A 78 -9.51 8.86 -1.99
CA PHE A 78 -8.96 8.48 -0.70
C PHE A 78 -7.95 7.33 -0.82
N LYS A 79 -8.30 6.29 -1.59
CA LYS A 79 -7.41 5.15 -1.86
C LYS A 79 -6.12 5.58 -2.57
N ARG A 80 -6.21 6.55 -3.49
CA ARG A 80 -5.05 7.11 -4.20
C ARG A 80 -4.15 7.89 -3.25
N GLU A 81 -4.71 8.75 -2.39
CA GLU A 81 -3.93 9.46 -1.37
C GLU A 81 -3.26 8.49 -0.40
N TYR A 82 -3.98 7.47 0.07
CA TYR A 82 -3.43 6.39 0.88
C TYR A 82 -2.21 5.73 0.24
N LEU A 83 -2.31 5.31 -1.03
CA LEU A 83 -1.18 4.69 -1.74
C LEU A 83 0.02 5.64 -1.90
N HIS A 84 -0.21 6.94 -2.09
CA HIS A 84 0.87 7.93 -2.12
C HIS A 84 1.61 8.01 -0.78
N ILE A 85 0.88 8.03 0.34
CA ILE A 85 1.46 8.06 1.68
C ILE A 85 2.27 6.79 1.95
N VAL A 86 1.67 5.62 1.67
CA VAL A 86 2.33 4.30 1.81
C VAL A 86 3.62 4.27 1.00
N LEU A 87 3.56 4.67 -0.28
CA LEU A 87 4.73 4.66 -1.16
C LEU A 87 5.85 5.55 -0.61
N GLY A 88 5.51 6.73 -0.08
CA GLY A 88 6.46 7.63 0.58
C GLY A 88 7.19 6.94 1.73
N HIS A 89 6.45 6.39 2.69
CA HIS A 89 7.06 5.71 3.84
C HIS A 89 7.93 4.51 3.45
N LEU A 90 7.47 3.69 2.50
CA LEU A 90 8.25 2.52 2.06
C LEU A 90 9.57 2.94 1.37
N LEU A 91 9.56 4.03 0.61
CA LEU A 91 10.77 4.57 -0.02
C LEU A 91 11.73 5.18 1.00
N ASP A 92 11.23 5.92 1.99
CA ASP A 92 12.06 6.51 3.05
C ASP A 92 12.79 5.41 3.83
N VAL A 93 12.05 4.38 4.27
CA VAL A 93 12.65 3.20 4.93
C VAL A 93 13.68 2.53 4.03
N ARG A 94 13.41 2.44 2.71
CA ARG A 94 14.35 1.88 1.73
C ARG A 94 15.67 2.67 1.60
N VAL A 95 15.64 3.99 1.78
CA VAL A 95 16.83 4.86 1.65
C VAL A 95 17.60 5.02 2.98
N SER A 96 16.93 4.91 4.13
CA SER A 96 17.53 5.15 5.46
C SER A 96 18.40 4.01 6.03
N ALA A 97 18.83 3.04 5.23
CA ALA A 97 19.85 2.05 5.60
C ALA A 97 20.78 1.83 4.42
#